data_AF-A0A970XS58-F1
#
_entry.id   AF-A0A970XS58-F1
#
_cell.length_a   1.000
_cell.length_b   1.000
_cell.length_c   1.000
_cell.angle_alpha   90.00
_cell.angle_beta   90.00
_cell.angle_gamma   90.00
#
_symmetry.space_group_name_H-M   'P 1'
#
loop_
_entity.id
_entity.type
_entity.pdbx_description
1 polymer ?
#
loop_
_entity_poly.entity_id
_entity_poly.type
_entity_poly.pdbx_seq_one_letter_code
_entity_poly.pdbx_strand_id
1 'polypeptide(L)'
;KQEFQTLWGYINHQYAYTVEFDSEELIKKAIQHINEKMFVTQLQYTVTIGKQTLELQEDAIARGESFYQDKTRTETLEHAQISQIKYDLVGKIAEGTTLTRRTIVAILAGIKKHVFAMFKQNPEEFISKAIRLINEQKATMIVEHISYDQIEKQYDSSIFTAEKAAGDFTKAFRSGKNVQDYVFTDGATTRSVERRFAEDMDKASEVCVYAKLPRGFSIPTPVGNYSPDWAIAFNEGTVKHIYFIAETKGTMESLNLRPIEQAKIACAKRLYNQLSTSKVKYHDVDSYQTLLNIMGKI
;
A
#
# COMPACT_ATOMS: atom_id res chain seq x y z
N LYS A 1 29.40 -7.12 -13.81
CA LYS A 1 29.48 -8.38 -13.03
C LYS A 1 28.61 -9.41 -13.72
N GLN A 2 29.09 -10.64 -13.91
CA GLN A 2 28.46 -11.64 -14.78
C GLN A 2 27.15 -12.19 -14.18
N GLU A 3 27.12 -12.31 -12.87
CA GLU A 3 25.98 -12.77 -12.07
C GLU A 3 24.79 -11.82 -12.21
N PHE A 4 25.07 -10.51 -12.24
CA PHE A 4 24.03 -9.50 -12.48
C PHE A 4 23.53 -9.53 -13.93
N GLN A 5 24.41 -9.73 -14.93
CA GLN A 5 23.96 -9.84 -16.32
C GLN A 5 23.01 -11.03 -16.50
N THR A 6 23.29 -12.13 -15.79
CA THR A 6 22.44 -13.32 -15.79
C THR A 6 21.11 -13.05 -15.11
N LEU A 7 21.12 -12.42 -13.92
CA LEU A 7 19.91 -11.95 -13.24
C LEU A 7 19.09 -11.02 -14.14
N TRP A 8 19.74 -10.03 -14.74
CA TRP A 8 19.13 -9.03 -15.60
C TRP A 8 18.45 -9.69 -16.80
N GLY A 9 19.09 -10.69 -17.42
CA GLY A 9 18.49 -11.45 -18.51
C GLY A 9 17.21 -12.21 -18.13
N TYR A 10 16.95 -12.47 -16.84
CA TYR A 10 15.69 -13.07 -16.38
C TYR A 10 14.61 -12.04 -16.02
N ILE A 11 14.98 -10.81 -15.68
CA ILE A 11 14.04 -9.80 -15.14
C ILE A 11 13.84 -8.60 -16.06
N ASN A 12 14.67 -8.40 -17.09
CA ASN A 12 14.64 -7.22 -17.96
C ASN A 12 13.49 -7.24 -18.98
N HIS A 13 12.61 -8.22 -18.93
CA HIS A 13 11.50 -8.33 -19.85
C HIS A 13 10.36 -7.39 -19.47
N GLN A 14 9.68 -6.83 -20.48
CA GLN A 14 8.40 -6.16 -20.26
C GLN A 14 7.28 -7.18 -20.40
N TYR A 15 6.17 -6.90 -19.72
CA TYR A 15 5.01 -7.80 -19.69
C TYR A 15 3.77 -7.03 -20.08
N ALA A 16 2.86 -7.70 -20.78
CA ALA A 16 1.45 -7.30 -20.86
C ALA A 16 0.67 -8.16 -19.87
N TYR A 17 -0.47 -7.66 -19.40
CA TYR A 17 -1.35 -8.42 -18.53
C TYR A 17 -2.73 -8.59 -19.16
N THR A 18 -3.35 -9.73 -18.87
CA THR A 18 -4.76 -9.99 -19.15
C THR A 18 -5.43 -10.34 -17.82
N VAL A 19 -6.59 -9.75 -17.55
CA VAL A 19 -7.39 -10.05 -16.35
C VAL A 19 -8.78 -10.46 -16.78
N GLU A 20 -9.17 -11.66 -16.40
CA GLU A 20 -10.56 -12.09 -16.46
C GLU A 20 -11.29 -11.59 -15.21
N PHE A 21 -12.42 -10.93 -15.40
CA PHE A 21 -13.14 -10.29 -14.31
C PHE A 21 -14.61 -10.73 -14.30
N ASP A 22 -14.96 -11.62 -13.37
CA ASP A 22 -16.34 -12.01 -13.13
C ASP A 22 -17.05 -10.98 -12.24
N SER A 23 -18.02 -10.28 -12.82
CA SER A 23 -18.81 -9.28 -12.09
C SER A 23 -19.69 -9.88 -11.00
N GLU A 24 -20.22 -11.09 -11.20
CA GLU A 24 -21.08 -11.77 -10.23
C GLU A 24 -20.28 -12.25 -9.03
N GLU A 25 -19.06 -12.74 -9.27
CA GLU A 25 -18.14 -13.10 -8.20
C GLU A 25 -17.74 -11.87 -7.35
N LEU A 26 -17.44 -10.73 -7.99
CA LEU A 26 -17.16 -9.48 -7.28
C LEU A 26 -18.32 -9.08 -6.38
N ILE A 27 -19.54 -9.11 -6.90
CA ILE A 27 -20.73 -8.74 -6.14
C ILE A 27 -20.85 -9.61 -4.88
N LYS A 28 -20.70 -10.94 -5.02
CA LYS A 28 -20.78 -11.88 -3.90
C LYS A 28 -19.68 -11.64 -2.85
N LYS A 29 -18.42 -11.55 -3.29
CA LYS A 29 -17.26 -11.31 -2.40
C LYS A 29 -17.37 -9.95 -1.70
N ALA A 30 -17.78 -8.90 -2.42
CA ALA A 30 -17.98 -7.57 -1.85
C ALA A 30 -19.09 -7.54 -0.80
N ILE A 31 -20.24 -8.18 -1.06
CA ILE A 31 -21.34 -8.29 -0.08
C ILE A 31 -20.86 -8.97 1.20
N GLN A 32 -20.17 -10.11 1.07
CA GLN A 32 -19.64 -10.83 2.23
C GLN A 32 -18.68 -9.96 3.05
N HIS A 33 -17.68 -9.37 2.37
CA HIS A 33 -16.66 -8.54 3.02
C HIS A 33 -17.24 -7.30 3.70
N ILE A 34 -18.22 -6.65 3.08
CA ILE A 34 -18.94 -5.52 3.68
C ILE A 34 -19.72 -5.97 4.92
N ASN A 35 -20.43 -7.09 4.84
CA ASN A 35 -21.19 -7.60 5.96
C ASN A 35 -20.32 -7.98 7.17
N GLU A 36 -19.08 -8.38 6.95
CA GLU A 36 -18.14 -8.78 7.99
C GLU A 36 -17.38 -7.59 8.60
N LYS A 37 -16.99 -6.60 7.78
CA LYS A 37 -16.04 -5.55 8.20
C LYS A 37 -16.63 -4.15 8.32
N MET A 38 -17.86 -3.93 7.88
CA MET A 38 -18.48 -2.60 7.97
C MET A 38 -18.83 -2.26 9.42
N PHE A 39 -18.29 -1.15 9.87
CA PHE A 39 -18.67 -0.48 11.10
C PHE A 39 -18.60 1.02 10.87
N VAL A 40 -19.47 1.78 11.51
CA VAL A 40 -19.38 3.25 11.51
C VAL A 40 -19.36 3.75 12.94
N THR A 41 -18.64 4.84 13.16
CA THR A 41 -18.64 5.54 14.43
C THR A 41 -19.91 6.36 14.57
N GLN A 42 -20.52 6.33 15.75
CA GLN A 42 -21.64 7.20 16.06
C GLN A 42 -21.10 8.62 16.29
N LEU A 43 -21.80 9.61 15.73
CA LEU A 43 -21.45 11.01 15.96
C LEU A 43 -21.66 11.36 17.45
N GLN A 44 -20.63 11.89 18.09
CA GLN A 44 -20.67 12.34 19.48
C GLN A 44 -20.43 13.85 19.52
N TYR A 45 -21.14 14.56 20.39
CA TYR A 45 -20.77 15.92 20.76
C TYR A 45 -20.37 15.98 22.22
N THR A 46 -19.36 16.80 22.51
CA THR A 46 -18.99 17.15 23.87
C THR A 46 -19.43 18.57 24.12
N VAL A 47 -20.44 18.75 24.97
CA VAL A 47 -20.83 20.08 25.44
C VAL A 47 -20.03 20.39 26.69
N THR A 48 -19.22 21.44 26.58
CA THR A 48 -18.46 22.01 27.69
C THR A 48 -19.17 23.28 28.16
N ILE A 49 -19.62 23.30 29.42
CA ILE A 49 -20.25 24.47 30.02
C ILE A 49 -19.21 25.18 30.89
N GLY A 50 -18.83 26.39 30.49
CA GLY A 50 -18.03 27.30 31.30
C GLY A 50 -18.93 28.17 32.17
N LYS A 51 -18.57 28.36 33.44
CA LYS A 51 -19.20 29.35 34.32
C LYS A 51 -18.20 30.42 34.70
N GLN A 52 -18.69 31.65 34.76
CA GLN A 52 -17.92 32.76 35.28
C GLN A 52 -17.77 32.61 36.79
N THR A 53 -16.58 32.89 37.33
CA THR A 53 -16.36 32.92 38.78
C THR A 53 -17.22 34.01 39.43
N LEU A 54 -17.70 33.74 40.64
CA LEU A 54 -18.56 34.67 41.40
C LEU A 54 -17.79 35.93 41.83
N GLU A 55 -16.50 35.78 42.11
CA GLU A 55 -15.59 36.87 42.42
C GLU A 55 -14.73 37.18 41.19
N LEU A 56 -14.76 38.45 40.77
CA LEU A 56 -14.01 38.97 39.64
C LEU A 56 -12.86 39.82 40.17
N GLN A 57 -11.63 39.37 39.96
CA GLN A 57 -10.43 40.15 40.20
C GLN A 57 -9.81 40.56 38.86
N GLU A 58 -9.32 41.81 38.78
CA GLU A 58 -8.79 42.39 37.54
C GLU A 58 -7.62 41.58 36.96
N ASP A 59 -6.76 41.06 37.84
CA ASP A 59 -5.63 40.21 37.48
C ASP A 59 -6.06 38.82 36.98
N ALA A 60 -7.14 38.25 37.53
CA ALA A 60 -7.72 36.99 37.06
C ALA A 60 -8.39 37.13 35.68
N ILE A 61 -8.99 38.31 35.39
CA ILE A 61 -9.54 38.63 34.06
C ILE A 61 -8.41 38.77 33.04
N ALA A 62 -7.31 39.46 33.40
CA ALA A 62 -6.16 39.62 32.52
C ALA A 62 -5.45 38.28 32.21
N ARG A 63 -5.50 37.31 33.13
CA ARG A 63 -4.94 35.95 32.95
C ARG A 63 -5.88 34.98 32.22
N GLY A 64 -7.14 35.36 31.94
CA GLY A 64 -8.12 34.49 31.30
C GLY A 64 -8.71 33.40 32.21
N GLU A 65 -8.57 33.54 33.52
CA GLU A 65 -8.96 32.54 34.53
C GLU A 65 -10.37 32.79 35.11
N SER A 66 -11.05 33.87 34.68
CA SER A 66 -12.38 34.25 35.16
C SER A 66 -13.51 33.30 34.75
N PHE A 67 -13.23 32.34 33.87
CA PHE A 67 -14.16 31.28 33.48
C PHE A 67 -13.54 29.93 33.83
N TYR A 68 -14.27 29.12 34.59
CA TYR A 68 -13.89 27.73 34.85
C TYR A 68 -14.85 26.77 34.16
N GLN A 69 -14.33 25.59 33.81
CA GLN A 69 -15.12 24.51 33.24
C GLN A 69 -15.92 23.83 34.37
N ASP A 70 -17.24 24.05 34.41
CA ASP A 70 -18.11 23.54 35.48
C ASP A 70 -18.50 22.07 35.23
N LYS A 71 -18.98 21.77 34.01
CA LYS A 71 -19.40 20.41 33.63
C LYS A 71 -19.08 20.13 32.16
N THR A 72 -18.65 18.90 31.92
CA THR A 72 -18.46 18.34 30.58
C THR A 72 -19.41 17.16 30.42
N ARG A 73 -20.22 17.17 29.37
CA ARG A 73 -21.10 16.04 29.04
C ARG A 73 -20.88 15.66 27.58
N THR A 74 -20.41 14.45 27.36
CA THR A 74 -20.38 13.82 26.04
C THR A 74 -21.70 13.11 25.83
N GLU A 75 -22.45 13.50 24.81
CA GLU A 75 -23.68 12.84 24.41
C GLU A 75 -23.54 12.28 23.01
N THR A 76 -24.10 11.08 22.82
CA THR A 76 -24.14 10.44 21.51
C THR A 76 -25.36 10.96 20.76
N LEU A 77 -25.17 11.39 19.51
CA LEU A 77 -26.26 11.80 18.64
C LEU A 77 -27.00 10.56 18.15
N GLU A 78 -27.96 10.07 18.95
CA GLU A 78 -28.77 8.92 18.55
C GLU A 78 -29.62 9.21 17.31
N HIS A 79 -29.97 10.48 17.09
CA HIS A 79 -30.65 10.97 15.91
C HIS A 79 -30.12 12.37 15.58
N ALA A 80 -29.02 12.44 14.82
CA ALA A 80 -28.81 13.63 14.01
C ALA A 80 -30.09 13.81 13.19
N GLN A 81 -30.88 14.85 13.46
CA GLN A 81 -32.05 15.16 12.65
C GLN A 81 -31.64 15.03 11.20
N ILE A 82 -32.37 14.16 10.48
CA ILE A 82 -32.13 13.75 9.10
C ILE A 82 -31.49 14.91 8.36
N SER A 83 -30.18 14.83 8.15
CA SER A 83 -29.47 15.81 7.35
C SER A 83 -30.29 15.98 6.06
N GLN A 84 -30.78 17.20 5.80
CA GLN A 84 -31.57 17.48 4.59
C GLN A 84 -30.72 17.31 3.31
N ILE A 85 -29.43 17.00 3.46
CA ILE A 85 -28.49 16.69 2.40
C ILE A 85 -28.90 15.34 1.80
N LYS A 86 -29.39 15.39 0.56
CA LYS A 86 -29.58 14.21 -0.27
C LYS A 86 -28.22 13.67 -0.68
N TYR A 87 -27.82 12.55 -0.07
CA TYR A 87 -26.62 11.83 -0.49
C TYR A 87 -26.90 10.98 -1.73
N ASP A 88 -26.11 11.16 -2.79
CA ASP A 88 -26.06 10.19 -3.87
C ASP A 88 -25.15 9.01 -3.48
N LEU A 89 -25.69 8.11 -2.64
CA LEU A 89 -24.97 6.94 -2.14
C LEU A 89 -24.40 6.09 -3.29
N VAL A 90 -25.23 5.80 -4.30
CA VAL A 90 -24.84 4.95 -5.43
C VAL A 90 -23.80 5.65 -6.30
N GLY A 91 -23.99 6.93 -6.60
CA GLY A 91 -23.06 7.70 -7.41
C GLY A 91 -21.71 7.87 -6.76
N LYS A 92 -21.67 8.18 -5.46
CA LYS A 92 -20.39 8.35 -4.73
C LYS A 92 -19.61 7.05 -4.63
N ILE A 93 -20.29 5.93 -4.38
CA ILE A 93 -19.61 4.63 -4.36
C ILE A 93 -19.15 4.25 -5.77
N ALA A 94 -19.96 4.47 -6.81
CA ALA A 94 -19.59 4.19 -8.19
C ALA A 94 -18.35 5.00 -8.64
N GLU A 95 -18.32 6.29 -8.32
CA GLU A 95 -17.18 7.19 -8.58
C GLU A 95 -15.91 6.69 -7.89
N GLY A 96 -15.97 6.37 -6.60
CA GLY A 96 -14.80 5.91 -5.84
C GLY A 96 -14.32 4.49 -6.17
N THR A 97 -15.17 3.66 -6.76
CA THR A 97 -14.83 2.26 -7.11
C THR A 97 -14.61 2.04 -8.61
N THR A 98 -14.88 3.04 -9.44
CA THR A 98 -14.89 2.95 -10.91
C THR A 98 -15.78 1.82 -11.45
N LEU A 99 -16.83 1.45 -10.73
CA LEU A 99 -17.81 0.44 -11.11
C LEU A 99 -19.10 1.07 -11.64
N THR A 100 -19.88 0.30 -12.40
CA THR A 100 -21.18 0.77 -12.88
C THR A 100 -22.18 0.93 -11.73
N ARG A 101 -23.12 1.88 -11.85
CA ARG A 101 -24.20 2.06 -10.88
C ARG A 101 -25.02 0.78 -10.69
N ARG A 102 -25.20 -0.02 -11.75
CA ARG A 102 -25.90 -1.32 -11.71
C ARG A 102 -25.21 -2.29 -10.76
N THR A 103 -23.88 -2.42 -10.85
CA THR A 103 -23.08 -3.28 -9.96
C THR A 103 -23.17 -2.82 -8.51
N ILE A 104 -23.08 -1.50 -8.27
CA ILE A 104 -23.18 -0.95 -6.91
C ILE A 104 -24.56 -1.19 -6.31
N VAL A 105 -25.64 -1.03 -7.08
CA VAL A 105 -26.99 -1.34 -6.62
C VAL A 105 -27.12 -2.82 -6.25
N ALA A 106 -26.55 -3.73 -7.04
CA ALA A 106 -26.56 -5.17 -6.72
C ALA A 106 -25.81 -5.47 -5.41
N ILE A 107 -24.65 -4.85 -5.18
CA ILE A 107 -23.89 -4.98 -3.92
C ILE A 107 -24.71 -4.44 -2.75
N LEU A 108 -25.24 -3.20 -2.87
CA LEU A 108 -26.01 -2.56 -1.79
C LEU A 108 -27.30 -3.32 -1.45
N ALA A 109 -27.98 -3.89 -2.45
CA ALA A 109 -29.19 -4.69 -2.26
C ALA A 109 -28.91 -6.03 -1.55
N GLY A 110 -27.70 -6.58 -1.68
CA GLY A 110 -27.31 -7.85 -1.06
C GLY A 110 -26.76 -7.73 0.38
N ILE A 111 -26.49 -6.53 0.86
CA ILE A 111 -25.96 -6.30 2.22
C ILE A 111 -27.06 -6.52 3.29
N LYS A 112 -26.66 -7.02 4.46
CA LYS A 112 -27.57 -7.25 5.59
C LYS A 112 -28.20 -5.94 6.05
N LYS A 113 -29.51 -5.98 6.37
CA LYS A 113 -30.30 -4.79 6.76
C LYS A 113 -29.66 -3.96 7.88
N HIS A 114 -29.08 -4.60 8.91
CA HIS A 114 -28.46 -3.89 10.02
C HIS A 114 -27.14 -3.20 9.62
N VAL A 115 -26.38 -3.78 8.69
CA VAL A 115 -25.17 -3.17 8.14
C VAL A 115 -25.54 -1.96 7.30
N PHE A 116 -26.56 -2.08 6.45
CA PHE A 116 -27.04 -0.94 5.66
C PHE A 116 -27.62 0.18 6.55
N ALA A 117 -28.23 -0.15 7.69
CA ALA A 117 -28.75 0.85 8.64
C ALA A 117 -27.65 1.78 9.21
N MET A 118 -26.38 1.34 9.22
CA MET A 118 -25.23 2.16 9.63
C MET A 118 -25.07 3.41 8.75
N PHE A 119 -25.51 3.37 7.48
CA PHE A 119 -25.51 4.55 6.62
C PHE A 119 -26.30 5.73 7.22
N LYS A 120 -27.37 5.45 7.96
CA LYS A 120 -28.16 6.49 8.65
C LYS A 120 -27.43 7.10 9.84
N GLN A 121 -26.51 6.36 10.45
CA GLN A 121 -25.77 6.80 11.65
C GLN A 121 -24.60 7.70 11.26
N ASN A 122 -23.86 7.34 10.21
CA ASN A 122 -22.77 8.15 9.67
C ASN A 122 -22.62 7.90 8.15
N PRO A 123 -23.29 8.72 7.30
CA PRO A 123 -23.33 8.49 5.86
C PRO A 123 -21.98 8.66 5.18
N GLU A 124 -21.16 9.63 5.59
CA GLU A 124 -19.85 9.89 4.99
C GLU A 124 -18.86 8.76 5.29
N GLU A 125 -18.79 8.33 6.55
CA GLU A 125 -17.93 7.22 6.93
C GLU A 125 -18.37 5.92 6.27
N PHE A 126 -19.69 5.66 6.17
CA PHE A 126 -20.22 4.50 5.47
C PHE A 126 -19.80 4.49 3.99
N ILE A 127 -19.97 5.60 3.27
CA ILE A 127 -19.58 5.72 1.85
C ILE A 127 -18.08 5.46 1.69
N SER A 128 -17.25 6.15 2.48
CA SER A 128 -15.79 6.02 2.42
C SER A 128 -15.34 4.58 2.68
N LYS A 129 -15.89 3.93 3.72
CA LYS A 129 -15.58 2.53 4.04
C LYS A 129 -16.13 1.57 2.99
N ALA A 130 -17.33 1.79 2.44
CA ALA A 130 -17.88 0.95 1.38
C ALA A 130 -16.99 0.98 0.13
N ILE A 131 -16.54 2.17 -0.29
CA ILE A 131 -15.59 2.32 -1.40
C ILE A 131 -14.32 1.53 -1.14
N ARG A 132 -13.74 1.67 0.06
CA ARG A 132 -12.53 0.95 0.46
C ARG A 132 -12.71 -0.57 0.41
N LEU A 133 -13.78 -1.08 1.02
CA LEU A 133 -14.05 -2.52 1.10
C LEU A 133 -14.32 -3.14 -0.28
N ILE A 134 -15.01 -2.41 -1.17
CA ILE A 134 -15.24 -2.88 -2.56
C ILE A 134 -13.92 -2.88 -3.34
N ASN A 135 -13.10 -1.84 -3.22
CA ASN A 135 -11.81 -1.76 -3.90
C ASN A 135 -10.82 -2.82 -3.38
N GLU A 136 -10.86 -3.17 -2.08
CA GLU A 136 -10.12 -4.30 -1.51
C GLU A 136 -10.47 -5.61 -2.25
N GLN A 137 -11.75 -5.93 -2.39
CA GLN A 137 -12.19 -7.16 -3.07
C GLN A 137 -11.90 -7.15 -4.57
N LYS A 138 -12.09 -6.00 -5.22
CA LYS A 138 -11.72 -5.80 -6.63
C LYS A 138 -10.23 -6.10 -6.85
N ALA A 139 -9.37 -5.59 -5.96
CA ALA A 139 -7.94 -5.79 -6.05
C ALA A 139 -7.54 -7.25 -5.79
N THR A 140 -8.18 -7.94 -4.84
CA THR A 140 -7.97 -9.38 -4.61
C THR A 140 -8.34 -10.20 -5.84
N MET A 141 -9.50 -9.96 -6.45
CA MET A 141 -9.92 -10.70 -7.64
C MET A 141 -8.98 -10.47 -8.84
N ILE A 142 -8.52 -9.23 -9.03
CA ILE A 142 -7.50 -8.91 -10.02
C ILE A 142 -6.26 -9.79 -9.81
N VAL A 143 -5.75 -9.86 -8.58
CA VAL A 143 -4.57 -10.66 -8.25
C VAL A 143 -4.81 -12.16 -8.46
N GLU A 144 -6.04 -12.65 -8.29
CA GLU A 144 -6.42 -14.08 -8.46
C GLU A 144 -6.63 -14.49 -9.93
N HIS A 145 -6.96 -13.57 -10.83
CA HIS A 145 -7.22 -13.86 -12.25
C HIS A 145 -6.31 -13.15 -13.26
N ILE A 146 -5.26 -12.46 -12.80
CA ILE A 146 -4.24 -11.88 -13.68
C ILE A 146 -3.30 -12.94 -14.26
N SER A 147 -3.15 -12.92 -15.58
CA SER A 147 -2.07 -13.58 -16.31
C SER A 147 -1.12 -12.52 -16.87
N TYR A 148 0.16 -12.86 -16.96
CA TYR A 148 1.14 -12.02 -17.64
C TYR A 148 1.76 -12.77 -18.80
N ASP A 149 1.88 -12.04 -19.91
CA ASP A 149 2.53 -12.50 -21.13
C ASP A 149 3.75 -11.62 -21.39
N GLN A 150 4.89 -12.25 -21.65
CA GLN A 150 6.11 -11.55 -21.99
C GLN A 150 5.98 -10.90 -23.38
N ILE A 151 6.33 -9.62 -23.49
CA ILE A 151 6.41 -8.92 -24.78
C ILE A 151 7.86 -8.88 -25.28
N GLU A 152 8.05 -8.67 -26.58
CA GLU A 152 9.39 -8.62 -27.21
C GLU A 152 10.26 -7.47 -26.68
N LYS A 153 9.64 -6.46 -26.06
CA LYS A 153 10.35 -5.29 -25.52
C LYS A 153 11.07 -5.65 -24.22
N GLN A 154 12.30 -5.18 -24.12
CA GLN A 154 13.15 -5.38 -22.94
C GLN A 154 13.70 -4.05 -22.44
N TYR A 155 14.00 -4.00 -21.15
CA TYR A 155 14.72 -2.90 -20.53
C TYR A 155 16.22 -3.01 -20.85
N ASP A 156 16.77 -1.94 -21.39
CA ASP A 156 18.20 -1.81 -21.59
C ASP A 156 18.91 -1.48 -20.27
N SER A 157 20.18 -1.89 -20.14
CA SER A 157 20.98 -1.61 -18.94
C SER A 157 21.21 -0.11 -18.70
N SER A 158 21.04 0.74 -19.72
CA SER A 158 21.08 2.20 -19.58
C SER A 158 19.99 2.77 -18.67
N ILE A 159 18.96 1.99 -18.32
CA ILE A 159 17.92 2.40 -17.37
C ILE A 159 18.49 2.81 -16.01
N PHE A 160 19.59 2.19 -15.59
CA PHE A 160 20.31 2.51 -14.36
C PHE A 160 21.07 3.84 -14.42
N THR A 161 21.35 4.34 -15.62
CA THR A 161 22.06 5.61 -15.86
C THR A 161 21.15 6.76 -16.25
N ALA A 162 19.98 6.49 -16.83
CA ALA A 162 19.07 7.50 -17.36
C ALA A 162 18.38 8.34 -16.26
N GLU A 163 18.16 7.78 -15.07
CA GLU A 163 17.46 8.47 -13.96
C GLU A 163 18.38 9.42 -13.15
N LYS A 164 19.67 9.54 -13.52
CA LYS A 164 20.73 10.20 -12.73
C LYS A 164 20.72 11.73 -12.74
N ALA A 165 19.82 12.39 -13.45
CA ALA A 165 19.91 13.84 -13.65
C ALA A 165 19.54 14.72 -12.42
N ALA A 166 19.02 14.14 -11.31
CA ALA A 166 18.45 14.94 -10.22
C ALA A 166 18.62 14.37 -8.79
N GLY A 167 19.67 13.58 -8.51
CA GLY A 167 19.89 12.98 -7.19
C GLY A 167 20.65 13.88 -6.21
N ASP A 168 20.14 14.03 -4.99
CA ASP A 168 20.87 14.64 -3.87
C ASP A 168 22.01 13.72 -3.42
N PHE A 169 23.25 14.08 -3.77
CA PHE A 169 24.46 13.29 -3.49
C PHE A 169 24.71 13.07 -2.00
N THR A 170 24.09 13.84 -1.10
CA THR A 170 24.22 13.65 0.35
C THR A 170 23.63 12.32 0.82
N LYS A 171 22.73 11.72 0.03
CA LYS A 171 22.06 10.45 0.34
C LYS A 171 22.74 9.22 -0.27
N ALA A 172 23.80 9.42 -1.05
CA ALA A 172 24.49 8.34 -1.74
C ALA A 172 25.27 7.44 -0.76
N PHE A 173 25.15 6.13 -0.92
CA PHE A 173 25.97 5.12 -0.25
C PHE A 173 27.02 4.61 -1.23
N ARG A 174 28.31 4.69 -0.89
CA ARG A 174 29.34 4.03 -1.70
C ARG A 174 29.32 2.53 -1.41
N SER A 175 29.08 1.71 -2.42
CA SER A 175 28.93 0.26 -2.29
C SER A 175 30.01 -0.48 -3.08
N GLY A 176 30.50 -1.60 -2.53
CA GLY A 176 31.42 -2.50 -3.23
C GLY A 176 30.71 -3.58 -4.06
N LYS A 177 29.49 -3.96 -3.66
CA LYS A 177 28.74 -5.06 -4.28
C LYS A 177 27.66 -4.62 -5.25
N ASN A 178 27.14 -3.40 -5.14
CA ASN A 178 26.13 -2.87 -6.05
C ASN A 178 26.64 -2.82 -7.50
N VAL A 179 25.72 -2.86 -8.47
CA VAL A 179 26.05 -2.71 -9.90
C VAL A 179 26.62 -1.33 -10.21
N GLN A 180 26.23 -0.32 -9.43
CA GLN A 180 26.78 1.04 -9.51
C GLN A 180 27.65 1.33 -8.29
N ASP A 181 28.62 2.23 -8.43
CA ASP A 181 29.50 2.62 -7.30
C ASP A 181 28.74 3.28 -6.14
N TYR A 182 27.57 3.87 -6.44
CA TYR A 182 26.73 4.57 -5.47
C TYR A 182 25.29 4.06 -5.52
N VAL A 183 24.70 3.87 -4.33
CA VAL A 183 23.28 3.53 -4.13
C VAL A 183 22.56 4.74 -3.54
N PHE A 184 21.45 5.15 -4.14
CA PHE A 184 20.59 6.23 -3.65
C PHE A 184 19.36 5.63 -2.97
N THR A 185 19.12 5.95 -1.71
CA THR A 185 18.00 5.38 -0.95
C THR A 185 16.92 6.42 -0.74
N ASP A 186 15.66 6.01 -0.82
CA ASP A 186 14.50 6.83 -0.54
C ASP A 186 14.39 7.04 0.98
N GLY A 187 14.36 8.31 1.39
CA GLY A 187 14.34 8.72 2.79
C GLY A 187 15.00 10.07 3.04
N ALA A 188 14.41 10.88 3.93
CA ALA A 188 15.01 12.14 4.39
C ALA A 188 16.06 11.92 5.48
N THR A 189 16.07 10.73 6.10
CA THR A 189 16.91 10.40 7.24
C THR A 189 18.06 9.48 6.85
N THR A 190 19.23 9.66 7.46
CA THR A 190 20.42 8.80 7.30
C THR A 190 20.23 7.35 7.78
N ARG A 191 19.05 6.99 8.34
CA ARG A 191 18.70 5.64 8.83
C ARG A 191 17.38 5.13 8.24
N SER A 192 17.12 5.37 6.96
CA SER A 192 15.95 4.75 6.30
C SER A 192 16.07 3.22 6.27
N VAL A 193 14.92 2.53 6.14
CA VAL A 193 14.88 1.06 6.00
C VAL A 193 15.74 0.62 4.82
N GLU A 194 15.59 1.29 3.68
CA GLU A 194 16.37 1.03 2.47
C GLU A 194 17.88 1.19 2.66
N ARG A 195 18.31 2.22 3.41
CA ARG A 195 19.73 2.47 3.66
C ARG A 195 20.36 1.34 4.46
N ARG A 196 19.70 0.91 5.53
CA ARG A 196 20.16 -0.24 6.32
C ARG A 196 20.19 -1.51 5.46
N PHE A 197 19.15 -1.72 4.66
CA PHE A 197 19.05 -2.88 3.77
C PHE A 197 20.21 -2.93 2.76
N ALA A 198 20.55 -1.81 2.13
CA ALA A 198 21.70 -1.72 1.21
C ALA A 198 23.04 -1.97 1.91
N GLU A 199 23.24 -1.41 3.10
CA GLU A 199 24.46 -1.60 3.89
C GLU A 199 24.63 -3.06 4.34
N ASP A 200 23.55 -3.72 4.72
CA ASP A 200 23.56 -5.13 5.12
C ASP A 200 23.90 -6.04 3.93
N MET A 201 23.29 -5.80 2.75
CA MET A 201 23.62 -6.53 1.51
C MET A 201 25.08 -6.33 1.08
N ASP A 202 25.64 -5.13 1.26
CA ASP A 202 27.03 -4.85 0.90
C ASP A 202 28.01 -5.63 1.78
N LYS A 203 27.68 -5.79 3.07
CA LYS A 203 28.50 -6.53 4.05
C LYS A 203 28.30 -8.05 3.96
N ALA A 204 27.14 -8.52 3.53
CA ALA A 204 26.74 -9.93 3.50
C ALA A 204 27.61 -10.78 2.56
N SER A 205 28.30 -11.79 3.09
CA SER A 205 29.20 -12.67 2.32
C SER A 205 28.50 -13.49 1.23
N GLU A 206 27.24 -13.82 1.46
CA GLU A 206 26.38 -14.60 0.59
C GLU A 206 25.88 -13.81 -0.62
N VAL A 207 25.88 -12.47 -0.56
CA VAL A 207 25.50 -11.60 -1.67
C VAL A 207 26.68 -11.43 -2.62
N CYS A 208 26.47 -11.76 -3.89
CA CYS A 208 27.44 -11.56 -4.96
C CYS A 208 27.36 -10.12 -5.51
N VAL A 209 26.15 -9.72 -5.89
CA VAL A 209 25.86 -8.42 -6.50
C VAL A 209 24.39 -8.07 -6.28
N TYR A 210 24.10 -6.79 -6.12
CA TYR A 210 22.74 -6.29 -6.03
C TYR A 210 22.57 -5.00 -6.85
N ALA A 211 21.34 -4.62 -7.13
CA ALA A 211 20.98 -3.37 -7.77
C ALA A 211 19.73 -2.78 -7.12
N LYS A 212 19.73 -1.47 -6.86
CA LYS A 212 18.49 -0.73 -6.68
C LYS A 212 17.86 -0.51 -8.05
N LEU A 213 16.62 -0.96 -8.22
CA LEU A 213 15.90 -0.82 -9.47
C LEU A 213 15.37 0.62 -9.62
N PRO A 214 15.55 1.24 -10.80
CA PRO A 214 15.07 2.59 -11.08
C PRO A 214 13.55 2.63 -11.18
N ARG A 215 12.91 3.79 -10.94
CA ARG A 215 11.44 3.91 -11.04
C ARG A 215 10.92 3.70 -12.46
N GLY A 216 11.79 3.86 -13.46
CA GLY A 216 11.50 3.51 -14.85
C GLY A 216 11.26 2.01 -15.08
N PHE A 217 11.82 1.14 -14.22
CA PHE A 217 11.53 -0.28 -14.25
C PHE A 217 10.15 -0.52 -13.61
N SER A 218 9.18 -0.96 -14.41
CA SER A 218 7.79 -1.05 -13.97
C SER A 218 7.10 -2.32 -14.46
N ILE A 219 6.37 -2.93 -13.55
CA ILE A 219 5.48 -4.04 -13.77
C ILE A 219 4.08 -3.44 -13.91
N PRO A 220 3.42 -3.61 -15.06
CA PRO A 220 2.08 -3.10 -15.23
C PRO A 220 1.12 -3.89 -14.35
N THR A 221 0.25 -3.19 -13.63
CA THR A 221 -0.84 -3.81 -12.87
C THR A 221 -2.13 -3.07 -13.15
N PRO A 222 -3.30 -3.71 -13.01
CA PRO A 222 -4.59 -3.05 -13.23
C PRO A 222 -4.89 -1.93 -12.22
N VAL A 223 -4.15 -1.87 -11.10
CA VAL A 223 -4.27 -0.83 -10.07
C VAL A 223 -3.12 0.18 -10.14
N GLY A 224 -2.45 0.27 -11.30
CA GLY A 224 -1.35 1.18 -11.59
C GLY A 224 0.01 0.50 -11.56
N ASN A 225 1.00 1.10 -12.21
CA ASN A 225 2.34 0.51 -12.30
C ASN A 225 2.97 0.30 -10.92
N TYR A 226 3.76 -0.77 -10.83
CA TYR A 226 4.52 -1.15 -9.65
C TYR A 226 6.00 -1.27 -10.00
N SER A 227 6.86 -0.70 -9.17
CA SER A 227 8.31 -0.71 -9.37
C SER A 227 8.94 -1.36 -8.14
N PRO A 228 9.46 -2.60 -8.25
CA PRO A 228 10.16 -3.21 -7.13
C PRO A 228 11.46 -2.48 -6.81
N ASP A 229 11.90 -2.53 -5.56
CA ASP A 229 13.08 -1.77 -5.11
C ASP A 229 14.43 -2.41 -5.46
N TRP A 230 14.57 -3.72 -5.32
CA TRP A 230 15.88 -4.39 -5.35
C TRP A 230 15.89 -5.62 -6.26
N ALA A 231 17.02 -5.84 -6.91
CA ALA A 231 17.38 -7.07 -7.60
C ALA A 231 18.70 -7.60 -7.00
N ILE A 232 18.71 -8.84 -6.51
CA ILE A 232 19.80 -9.41 -5.72
C ILE A 232 20.23 -10.74 -6.34
N ALA A 233 21.53 -10.92 -6.52
CA ALA A 233 22.14 -12.19 -6.87
C ALA A 233 23.04 -12.68 -5.72
N PHE A 234 22.80 -13.91 -5.29
CA PHE A 234 23.59 -14.58 -4.27
C PHE A 234 24.69 -15.45 -4.87
N ASN A 235 25.70 -15.78 -4.09
CA ASN A 235 26.74 -16.73 -4.48
C ASN A 235 26.14 -18.14 -4.62
N GLU A 236 26.60 -18.90 -5.61
CA GLU A 236 26.13 -20.27 -5.83
C GLU A 236 26.42 -21.15 -4.59
N GLY A 237 25.43 -21.95 -4.18
CA GLY A 237 25.55 -22.85 -3.02
C GLY A 237 25.33 -22.22 -1.64
N THR A 238 25.15 -20.89 -1.54
CA THR A 238 24.82 -20.25 -0.24
C THR A 238 23.33 -20.27 0.06
N VAL A 239 22.49 -20.32 -0.97
CA VAL A 239 21.02 -20.28 -0.89
C VAL A 239 20.39 -21.15 -1.97
N LYS A 240 19.13 -21.55 -1.77
CA LYS A 240 18.40 -22.41 -2.72
C LYS A 240 18.02 -21.69 -4.03
N HIS A 241 17.86 -20.36 -3.99
CA HIS A 241 17.57 -19.54 -5.16
C HIS A 241 18.64 -18.46 -5.32
N ILE A 242 19.25 -18.40 -6.50
CA ILE A 242 20.39 -17.50 -6.76
C ILE A 242 19.92 -16.06 -7.02
N TYR A 243 18.67 -15.88 -7.48
CA TYR A 243 18.16 -14.57 -7.92
C TYR A 243 16.88 -14.17 -7.20
N PHE A 244 16.87 -12.94 -6.68
CA PHE A 244 15.74 -12.39 -5.93
C PHE A 244 15.38 -10.98 -6.38
N ILE A 245 14.08 -10.71 -6.38
CA ILE A 245 13.52 -9.36 -6.35
C ILE A 245 12.96 -9.12 -4.95
N ALA A 246 13.31 -7.97 -4.36
CA ALA A 246 12.83 -7.59 -3.04
C ALA A 246 12.21 -6.20 -3.03
N GLU A 247 11.08 -6.06 -2.32
CA GLU A 247 10.48 -4.78 -1.96
C GLU A 247 10.85 -4.44 -0.53
N THR A 248 11.35 -3.23 -0.28
CA THR A 248 11.62 -2.72 1.06
C THR A 248 10.48 -1.84 1.56
N LYS A 249 9.76 -2.28 2.58
CA LYS A 249 8.65 -1.50 3.14
C LYS A 249 9.08 -0.57 4.26
N GLY A 250 8.63 0.70 4.20
CA GLY A 250 8.65 1.63 5.33
C GLY A 250 7.64 1.25 6.42
N THR A 251 7.68 1.95 7.57
CA THR A 251 6.76 1.70 8.70
C THR A 251 5.29 1.84 8.27
N MET A 252 4.49 0.86 8.69
CA MET A 252 3.13 0.51 8.25
C MET A 252 2.00 1.50 8.65
N GLU A 253 2.25 2.81 8.72
CA GLU A 253 1.35 3.72 9.46
C GLU A 253 0.29 4.49 8.66
N SER A 254 0.08 4.23 7.36
CA SER A 254 -1.04 4.84 6.62
C SER A 254 -2.14 3.83 6.26
N LEU A 255 -3.29 3.95 6.94
CA LEU A 255 -4.41 2.99 6.88
C LEU A 255 -5.07 2.85 5.50
N ASN A 256 -4.87 3.81 4.59
CA ASN A 256 -5.58 3.93 3.31
C ASN A 256 -4.81 3.39 2.10
N LEU A 257 -3.47 3.36 2.12
CA LEU A 257 -2.65 2.89 0.99
C LEU A 257 -2.53 1.35 0.93
N ARG A 258 -2.87 0.67 2.03
CA ARG A 258 -2.66 -0.77 2.24
C ARG A 258 -3.17 -1.69 1.13
N PRO A 259 -4.42 -1.59 0.64
CA PRO A 259 -4.94 -2.62 -0.27
C PRO A 259 -4.37 -2.55 -1.68
N ILE A 260 -4.18 -1.33 -2.20
CA ILE A 260 -3.69 -1.10 -3.55
C ILE A 260 -2.20 -1.48 -3.61
N GLU A 261 -1.41 -1.06 -2.63
CA GLU A 261 0.00 -1.46 -2.52
C GLU A 261 0.15 -2.97 -2.34
N GLN A 262 -0.66 -3.59 -1.48
CA GLN A 262 -0.68 -5.05 -1.32
C GLN A 262 -1.04 -5.76 -2.62
N ALA A 263 -1.99 -5.22 -3.39
CA ALA A 263 -2.36 -5.80 -4.68
C ALA A 263 -1.24 -5.68 -5.71
N LYS A 264 -0.54 -4.54 -5.77
CA LYS A 264 0.65 -4.35 -6.61
C LYS A 264 1.75 -5.35 -6.29
N ILE A 265 2.05 -5.51 -5.00
CA ILE A 265 3.03 -6.48 -4.49
C ILE A 265 2.61 -7.91 -4.80
N ALA A 266 1.33 -8.23 -4.62
CA ALA A 266 0.81 -9.55 -4.93
C ALA A 266 0.83 -9.85 -6.44
N CYS A 267 0.61 -8.84 -7.29
CA CYS A 267 0.79 -8.96 -8.74
C CYS A 267 2.25 -9.27 -9.11
N ALA A 268 3.22 -8.56 -8.53
CA ALA A 268 4.65 -8.84 -8.74
C ALA A 268 5.05 -10.23 -8.22
N LYS A 269 4.52 -10.62 -7.05
CA LYS A 269 4.70 -11.96 -6.50
C LYS A 269 4.14 -13.02 -7.46
N ARG A 270 2.98 -12.76 -8.06
CA ARG A 270 2.37 -13.66 -9.05
C ARG A 270 3.23 -13.76 -10.30
N LEU A 271 3.66 -12.64 -10.85
CA LEU A 271 4.54 -12.58 -12.02
C LEU A 271 5.80 -13.43 -11.81
N TYR A 272 6.60 -13.12 -10.79
CA TYR A 272 7.90 -13.78 -10.62
C TYR A 272 7.81 -15.17 -10.00
N ASN A 273 6.81 -15.48 -9.18
CA ASN A 273 6.75 -16.79 -8.52
C ASN A 273 5.90 -17.84 -9.25
N GLN A 274 4.94 -17.44 -10.10
CA GLN A 274 4.11 -18.39 -10.86
C GLN A 274 4.52 -18.52 -12.33
N LEU A 275 5.07 -17.46 -12.96
CA LEU A 275 5.48 -17.50 -14.37
C LEU A 275 6.99 -17.74 -14.55
N SER A 276 7.82 -17.39 -13.57
CA SER A 276 9.26 -17.65 -13.67
C SER A 276 9.55 -19.12 -13.35
N THR A 277 10.09 -19.82 -14.35
CA THR A 277 11.02 -20.93 -14.15
C THR A 277 11.90 -20.67 -12.93
N SER A 278 11.96 -21.63 -12.00
CA SER A 278 12.60 -21.68 -10.66
C SER A 278 13.76 -20.75 -10.25
N LYS A 279 14.37 -20.00 -11.15
CA LYS A 279 15.61 -19.25 -10.99
C LYS A 279 15.44 -17.91 -10.27
N VAL A 280 14.33 -17.18 -10.49
CA VAL A 280 14.06 -15.89 -9.82
C VAL A 280 12.89 -16.01 -8.84
N LYS A 281 13.02 -15.41 -7.66
CA LYS A 281 11.95 -15.33 -6.65
C LYS A 281 11.67 -13.90 -6.23
N TYR A 282 10.40 -13.58 -6.01
CA TYR A 282 9.97 -12.30 -5.47
C TYR A 282 9.46 -12.44 -4.04
N HIS A 283 9.89 -11.53 -3.17
CA HIS A 283 9.37 -11.39 -1.80
C HIS A 283 9.35 -9.93 -1.34
N ASP A 284 8.33 -9.56 -0.57
CA ASP A 284 8.32 -8.31 0.18
C ASP A 284 8.96 -8.50 1.56
N VAL A 285 9.85 -7.58 1.93
CA VAL A 285 10.65 -7.65 3.17
C VAL A 285 10.75 -6.29 3.84
N ASP A 286 10.91 -6.29 5.16
CA ASP A 286 11.14 -5.08 5.97
C ASP A 286 12.61 -4.95 6.40
N SER A 287 13.40 -6.00 6.24
CA SER A 287 14.82 -6.06 6.60
C SER A 287 15.57 -7.16 5.86
N TYR A 288 16.90 -7.06 5.81
CA TYR A 288 17.74 -8.09 5.20
C TYR A 288 17.64 -9.42 5.97
N GLN A 289 17.48 -9.37 7.29
CA GLN A 289 17.27 -10.58 8.09
C GLN A 289 15.97 -11.30 7.72
N THR A 290 14.89 -10.55 7.45
CA THR A 290 13.64 -11.14 6.97
C THR A 290 13.83 -11.83 5.62
N LEU A 291 14.62 -11.24 4.72
CA LEU A 291 15.01 -11.87 3.45
C LEU A 291 15.73 -13.20 3.70
N LEU A 292 16.77 -13.22 4.55
CA LEU A 292 17.49 -14.45 4.90
C LEU A 292 16.57 -15.53 5.48
N ASN A 293 15.67 -15.15 6.38
CA ASN A 293 14.73 -16.08 7.02
C ASN A 293 13.76 -16.71 6.00
N ILE A 294 13.35 -15.95 4.99
CA ILE A 294 12.51 -16.44 3.91
C ILE A 294 13.31 -17.40 3.02
N MET A 295 14.53 -17.02 2.65
CA MET A 295 15.40 -17.85 1.81
C MET A 295 15.82 -19.15 2.48
N GLY A 296 16.00 -19.19 3.80
CA GLY A 296 16.33 -20.41 4.54
C GLY A 296 15.17 -21.41 4.65
N LYS A 297 13.93 -20.96 4.38
CA LYS A 297 12.71 -21.80 4.43
C LYS A 297 12.27 -22.32 3.07
N ILE A 298 12.68 -21.65 1.99
CA ILE A 298 12.27 -21.95 0.60
C ILE A 298 13.34 -22.82 -0.04
#